data_AF-A0A955CB39-F1
#
_entry.id   AF-A0A955CB39-F1
#
_cell.length_a   1.000
_cell.length_b   1.000
_cell.length_c   1.000
_cell.angle_alpha   90.00
_cell.angle_beta   90.00
_cell.angle_gamma   90.00
#
_symmetry.space_group_name_H-M   'P 1'
#
loop_
_entity.id
_entity.type
_entity.pdbx_description
1 polymer ?
#
loop_
_entity_poly.entity_id
_entity_poly.type
_entity_poly.pdbx_seq_one_letter_code
_entity_poly.pdbx_strand_id
1 'polypeptide(L)'
;MADAISHAKETESGFLAGVTDTLRKAGGQVVGGTQFKREDRDQAEKIRGVMADRRVYDRDKFSSLPHNRSVTIRGYERRWFFWNRVRSVTIAGVLAPTADLLDSPGDAPPVTRAQLVDYVGGLITDVGAPHLVGICAPAGFEKDVWDNPPEMGNVKLVLVEPRSDGGWRVEAGDPNLDRRLIKLFDPEDVMAKLGRVKREIKARSVDLVTGSLSAESMAKDLGLPVPLVSNAFEQVAAETPELHVSKKSGVATLFRGVPSASYEEDKSMSITDWIRSLFSKEGDETNKINVLAERRAALSSQRDRMYDDIAELEKKEAKLVEDGKASSSKVTRIRLAGQIESIRKDISRFNTTASMLSKQINIISTHIHNLELSQTGSLAQLPSSDELAEAAVSAEEMLEQLNASDDLVSGFEVGMAESALTDAQAEILAEFEASDAPEKSADSATPQGEREERQAAPDRTGEQKSKNAQAE
;
A
#
# COMPACT_ATOMS: atom_id res chain seq x y z
N MET A 1 12.19 15.96 -17.85
CA MET A 1 11.71 16.07 -19.25
C MET A 1 12.04 14.83 -20.09
N ALA A 2 13.28 14.32 -20.10
CA ALA A 2 13.59 13.01 -20.74
C ALA A 2 12.98 11.79 -20.00
N ASP A 3 12.43 12.03 -18.81
CA ASP A 3 12.10 10.98 -17.85
C ASP A 3 10.87 10.16 -18.26
N ALA A 4 9.74 10.78 -18.63
CA ALA A 4 8.52 10.02 -18.94
C ALA A 4 8.62 9.21 -20.25
N ILE A 5 9.27 9.75 -21.30
CA ILE A 5 9.52 9.00 -22.55
C ILE A 5 10.47 7.83 -22.29
N SER A 6 11.57 8.07 -21.57
CA SER A 6 12.54 7.02 -21.24
C SER A 6 11.89 5.95 -20.37
N HIS A 7 11.15 6.36 -19.33
CA HIS A 7 10.38 5.48 -18.46
C HIS A 7 9.39 4.64 -19.27
N ALA A 8 8.56 5.25 -20.12
CA ALA A 8 7.58 4.52 -20.92
C ALA A 8 8.21 3.47 -21.85
N LYS A 9 9.37 3.78 -22.44
CA LYS A 9 10.12 2.85 -23.28
C LYS A 9 10.80 1.73 -22.47
N GLU A 10 11.32 2.06 -21.29
CA GLU A 10 11.86 1.07 -20.36
C GLU A 10 10.77 0.13 -19.86
N THR A 11 9.61 0.66 -19.45
CA THR A 11 8.41 -0.09 -19.08
C THR A 11 7.97 -1.00 -20.24
N GLU A 12 7.88 -0.49 -21.47
CA GLU A 12 7.50 -1.31 -22.64
C GLU A 12 8.47 -2.51 -22.81
N SER A 13 9.77 -2.25 -22.70
CA SER A 13 10.80 -3.26 -22.90
C SER A 13 10.80 -4.28 -21.76
N GLY A 14 10.69 -3.83 -20.51
CA GLY A 14 10.63 -4.68 -19.33
C GLY A 14 9.38 -5.57 -19.31
N PHE A 15 8.21 -5.00 -19.60
CA PHE A 15 6.95 -5.74 -19.66
C PHE A 15 7.00 -6.85 -20.71
N LEU A 16 7.37 -6.52 -21.95
CA LEU A 16 7.37 -7.51 -23.04
C LEU A 16 8.45 -8.57 -22.84
N ALA A 17 9.61 -8.23 -22.29
CA ALA A 17 10.65 -9.20 -21.97
C ALA A 17 10.16 -10.19 -20.90
N GLY A 18 9.61 -9.69 -19.79
CA GLY A 18 9.09 -10.51 -18.69
C GLY A 18 7.94 -11.42 -19.13
N VAL A 19 6.92 -10.85 -19.78
CA VAL A 19 5.74 -11.60 -20.24
C VAL A 19 6.10 -12.63 -21.31
N THR A 20 7.02 -12.32 -22.22
CA THR A 20 7.47 -13.29 -23.23
C THR A 20 8.11 -14.52 -22.58
N ASP A 21 8.94 -14.33 -21.54
CA ASP A 21 9.56 -15.44 -20.82
C ASP A 21 8.50 -16.27 -20.06
N THR A 22 7.55 -15.60 -19.40
CA THR A 22 6.43 -16.25 -18.70
C THR A 22 5.55 -17.06 -19.66
N LEU A 23 5.16 -16.47 -20.80
CA LEU A 23 4.35 -17.15 -21.82
C LEU A 23 5.08 -18.34 -22.44
N ARG A 24 6.40 -18.22 -22.67
CA ARG A 24 7.22 -19.33 -23.16
C ARG A 24 7.24 -20.49 -22.17
N LYS A 25 7.40 -20.21 -20.88
CA LYS A 25 7.40 -21.22 -19.81
C LYS A 25 6.04 -21.89 -19.63
N ALA A 26 4.95 -21.15 -19.83
CA ALA A 26 3.58 -21.65 -19.67
C ALA A 26 3.02 -22.41 -20.89
N GLY A 27 3.71 -22.33 -22.05
CA GLY A 27 3.25 -22.92 -23.31
C GLY A 27 2.84 -24.38 -23.18
N GLY A 28 1.60 -24.69 -23.57
CA GLY A 28 1.01 -26.04 -23.54
C GLY A 28 0.35 -26.46 -22.22
N GLN A 29 0.60 -25.76 -21.11
CA GLN A 29 -0.02 -26.09 -19.81
C GLN A 29 -1.28 -25.26 -19.54
N VAL A 30 -1.23 -23.96 -19.86
CA VAL A 30 -2.29 -23.01 -19.48
C VAL A 30 -3.05 -22.49 -20.70
N VAL A 31 -2.36 -22.26 -21.82
CA VAL A 31 -2.96 -21.77 -23.06
C VAL A 31 -3.40 -22.94 -23.94
N GLY A 32 -4.62 -22.88 -24.49
CA GLY A 32 -5.18 -23.97 -25.28
C GLY A 32 -4.45 -24.19 -26.62
N GLY A 33 -4.04 -25.43 -26.88
CA GLY A 33 -3.44 -25.80 -28.16
C GLY A 33 -2.29 -26.80 -28.00
N THR A 34 -1.91 -27.43 -29.10
CA THR A 34 -0.81 -28.38 -29.18
C THR A 34 0.42 -27.80 -29.90
N GLN A 35 0.21 -26.79 -30.75
CA GLN A 35 1.27 -26.11 -31.49
C GLN A 35 1.11 -24.61 -31.27
N PHE A 36 2.21 -23.89 -31.07
CA PHE A 36 2.19 -22.46 -30.78
C PHE A 36 2.98 -21.69 -31.83
N LYS A 37 2.38 -20.64 -32.40
CA LYS A 37 3.05 -19.70 -33.30
C LYS A 37 3.12 -18.33 -32.64
N ARG A 38 4.32 -17.76 -32.60
CA ARG A 38 4.56 -16.40 -32.11
C ARG A 38 4.61 -15.41 -33.28
N GLU A 39 3.99 -14.26 -33.09
CA GLU A 39 4.04 -13.12 -34.00
C GLU A 39 4.26 -11.84 -33.18
N ASP A 40 5.26 -11.05 -33.55
CA ASP A 40 5.53 -9.75 -32.94
C ASP A 40 4.99 -8.65 -33.86
N ARG A 41 4.38 -7.60 -33.29
CA ARG A 41 3.87 -6.42 -34.01
C ARG A 41 4.30 -5.15 -33.30
N ASP A 42 4.49 -4.08 -34.06
CA ASP A 42 4.73 -2.73 -33.53
C ASP A 42 3.85 -1.69 -34.25
N GLN A 43 3.79 -0.48 -33.70
CA GLN A 43 3.10 0.66 -34.30
C GLN A 43 4.10 1.73 -34.76
N ALA A 44 5.32 1.34 -35.12
CA ALA A 44 6.39 2.24 -35.52
C ALA A 44 5.99 3.15 -36.69
N GLU A 45 5.27 2.59 -37.69
CA GLU A 45 4.79 3.35 -38.84
C GLU A 45 3.70 4.36 -38.47
N LYS A 46 2.78 3.99 -37.58
CA LYS A 46 1.74 4.91 -37.08
C LYS A 46 2.36 6.09 -36.36
N ILE A 47 3.35 5.84 -35.50
CA ILE A 47 4.08 6.89 -34.77
C ILE A 47 4.85 7.78 -35.74
N ARG A 48 5.52 7.19 -36.75
CA ARG A 48 6.20 7.96 -37.81
C ARG A 48 5.22 8.87 -38.55
N GLY A 49 4.01 8.38 -38.86
CA GLY A 49 2.93 9.17 -39.45
C GLY A 49 2.55 10.37 -38.58
N VAL A 50 2.26 10.13 -37.30
CA VAL A 50 1.90 11.20 -36.34
C VAL A 50 3.02 12.25 -36.21
N MET A 51 4.28 11.81 -36.13
CA MET A 51 5.43 12.74 -36.09
C MET A 51 5.58 13.55 -37.38
N ALA A 52 5.33 12.94 -38.54
CA ALA A 52 5.39 13.61 -39.84
C ALA A 52 4.26 14.64 -39.99
N ASP A 53 3.03 14.28 -39.62
CA ASP A 53 1.85 15.17 -39.65
C ASP A 53 2.08 16.41 -38.78
N ARG A 54 2.73 16.22 -37.62
CA ARG A 54 3.09 17.31 -36.70
C ARG A 54 4.39 18.03 -37.05
N ARG A 55 5.11 17.59 -38.08
CA ARG A 55 6.42 18.13 -38.51
C ARG A 55 7.47 18.14 -37.39
N VAL A 56 7.42 17.16 -36.49
CA VAL A 56 8.37 16.97 -35.38
C VAL A 56 9.24 15.72 -35.54
N TYR A 57 9.31 15.19 -36.77
CA TYR A 57 10.10 13.99 -37.04
C TYR A 57 11.58 14.25 -36.83
N ASP A 58 12.12 13.59 -35.82
CA ASP A 58 13.54 13.50 -35.52
C ASP A 58 13.88 12.03 -35.26
N ARG A 59 14.99 11.55 -35.81
CA ARG A 59 15.36 10.12 -35.75
C ARG A 59 15.65 9.68 -34.32
N ASP A 60 16.31 10.52 -33.53
CA ASP A 60 16.69 10.19 -32.16
C ASP A 60 15.45 10.22 -31.27
N LYS A 61 14.58 11.23 -31.43
CA LYS A 61 13.27 11.29 -30.78
C LYS A 61 12.38 10.09 -31.14
N PHE A 62 12.33 9.70 -32.42
CA PHE A 62 11.57 8.52 -32.84
C PHE A 62 12.10 7.23 -32.20
N SER A 63 13.42 7.13 -32.06
CA SER A 63 14.05 5.98 -31.43
C SER A 63 13.81 5.91 -29.92
N SER A 64 13.60 7.05 -29.25
CA SER A 64 13.35 7.11 -27.80
C SER A 64 11.89 6.90 -27.41
N LEU A 65 10.95 7.08 -28.33
CA LEU A 65 9.52 6.83 -28.08
C LEU A 65 9.20 5.32 -27.95
N PRO A 66 8.22 4.94 -27.10
CA PRO A 66 7.68 3.59 -27.09
C PRO A 66 6.95 3.31 -28.41
N HIS A 67 7.05 2.08 -28.94
CA HIS A 67 6.49 1.70 -30.24
C HIS A 67 5.16 0.94 -30.15
N ASN A 68 4.54 0.92 -28.97
CA ASN A 68 3.31 0.19 -28.66
C ASN A 68 3.36 -1.26 -29.13
N ARG A 69 4.51 -1.90 -28.89
CA ARG A 69 4.80 -3.27 -29.32
C ARG A 69 3.81 -4.26 -28.68
N SER A 70 3.53 -5.33 -29.43
CA SER A 70 2.74 -6.45 -28.95
C SER A 70 3.31 -7.78 -29.41
N VAL A 71 3.15 -8.80 -28.57
CA VAL A 71 3.51 -10.19 -28.84
C VAL A 71 2.23 -11.01 -28.84
N THR A 72 1.98 -11.71 -29.93
CA THR A 72 0.83 -12.59 -30.11
C THR A 72 1.29 -14.04 -30.16
N ILE A 73 0.67 -14.90 -29.37
CA ILE A 73 0.86 -16.34 -29.39
C ILE A 73 -0.46 -17.00 -29.79
N ARG A 74 -0.45 -17.67 -30.94
CA ARG A 74 -1.59 -18.45 -31.43
C ARG A 74 -1.39 -19.92 -31.06
N GLY A 75 -2.35 -20.48 -30.32
CA GLY A 75 -2.44 -21.90 -30.04
C GLY A 75 -3.26 -22.61 -31.11
N TYR A 76 -2.69 -23.62 -31.74
CA TYR A 76 -3.33 -24.43 -32.78
C TYR A 76 -3.58 -25.85 -32.28
N GLU A 77 -4.72 -26.40 -32.68
CA GLU A 77 -5.06 -27.81 -32.51
C GLU A 77 -5.16 -28.47 -33.88
N ARG A 78 -4.52 -29.63 -34.02
CA ARG A 78 -4.51 -30.39 -35.26
C ARG A 78 -5.87 -31.06 -35.47
N ARG A 79 -6.56 -30.72 -36.55
CA ARG A 79 -7.84 -31.31 -36.96
C ARG A 79 -7.67 -32.05 -38.29
N TRP A 80 -7.71 -33.38 -38.26
CA TRP A 80 -7.45 -34.25 -39.42
C TRP A 80 -6.08 -33.95 -40.09
N PHE A 81 -5.66 -34.76 -41.05
CA PHE A 81 -4.23 -34.97 -41.35
C PHE A 81 -3.39 -33.72 -41.67
N PHE A 82 -3.99 -32.59 -42.12
CA PHE A 82 -3.26 -31.37 -42.52
C PHE A 82 -3.83 -30.03 -42.03
N TRP A 83 -4.97 -29.98 -41.33
CA TRP A 83 -5.63 -28.70 -41.03
C TRP A 83 -5.44 -28.32 -39.56
N ASN A 84 -4.92 -27.12 -39.31
CA ASN A 84 -4.75 -26.58 -37.97
C ASN A 84 -5.85 -25.55 -37.71
N ARG A 85 -6.60 -25.70 -36.63
CA ARG A 85 -7.58 -24.72 -36.18
C ARG A 85 -6.97 -23.89 -35.05
N VAL A 86 -7.10 -22.57 -35.12
CA VAL A 86 -6.75 -21.67 -33.99
C VAL A 86 -7.72 -21.98 -32.84
N ARG A 87 -7.17 -22.40 -31.70
CA ARG A 87 -7.92 -22.75 -30.50
C ARG A 87 -7.93 -21.61 -29.49
N SER A 88 -6.85 -20.85 -29.41
CA SER A 88 -6.76 -19.65 -28.56
C SER A 88 -5.73 -18.67 -29.09
N VAL A 89 -5.90 -17.41 -28.73
CA VAL A 89 -4.97 -16.33 -29.04
C VAL A 89 -4.61 -15.62 -27.74
N THR A 90 -3.33 -15.56 -27.40
CA THR A 90 -2.83 -14.82 -26.23
C THR A 90 -2.01 -13.64 -26.73
N ILE A 91 -2.35 -12.43 -26.29
CA ILE A 91 -1.71 -11.19 -26.75
C ILE A 91 -1.19 -10.42 -25.53
N ALA A 92 0.07 -10.04 -25.55
CA ALA A 92 0.64 -9.08 -24.60
C ALA A 92 0.99 -7.81 -25.38
N GLY A 93 0.38 -6.68 -25.06
CA GLY A 93 0.57 -5.41 -25.76
C GLY A 93 0.89 -4.26 -24.81
N VAL A 94 1.54 -3.23 -25.34
CA VAL A 94 1.80 -1.99 -24.61
C VAL A 94 1.07 -0.85 -25.27
N LEU A 95 0.29 -0.11 -24.47
CA LEU A 95 -0.48 1.05 -24.90
C LEU A 95 0.06 2.29 -24.22
N ALA A 96 0.98 2.99 -24.88
CA ALA A 96 1.42 4.31 -24.51
C ALA A 96 0.70 5.38 -25.35
N PRO A 97 0.25 6.49 -24.74
CA PRO A 97 -0.34 7.63 -25.46
C PRO A 97 0.77 8.42 -26.17
N THR A 98 1.31 7.86 -27.26
CA THR A 98 2.47 8.41 -27.97
C THR A 98 2.23 9.79 -28.55
N ALA A 99 0.98 10.10 -28.93
CA ALA A 99 0.58 11.43 -29.35
C ALA A 99 0.74 12.44 -28.22
N ASP A 100 0.28 12.13 -27.00
CA ASP A 100 0.40 13.03 -25.85
C ASP A 100 1.85 13.14 -25.38
N LEU A 101 2.63 12.05 -25.41
CA LEU A 101 4.08 12.08 -25.13
C LEU A 101 4.87 12.96 -26.10
N LEU A 102 4.41 13.11 -27.34
CA LEU A 102 5.03 13.99 -28.33
C LEU A 102 4.78 15.46 -28.04
N ASP A 103 3.58 15.80 -27.52
CA ASP A 103 3.14 17.16 -27.22
C ASP A 103 3.62 17.63 -25.83
N SER A 104 3.54 16.73 -24.84
CA SER A 104 3.78 16.98 -23.42
C SER A 104 4.68 15.88 -22.82
N PRO A 105 6.01 15.92 -23.05
CA PRO A 105 6.93 14.82 -22.73
C PRO A 105 7.16 14.57 -21.23
N GLY A 106 6.49 15.30 -20.34
CA GLY A 106 6.59 15.13 -18.89
C GLY A 106 5.31 14.64 -18.21
N ASP A 107 4.19 14.62 -18.92
CA ASP A 107 2.86 14.40 -18.34
C ASP A 107 1.97 13.67 -19.34
N ALA A 108 2.24 12.39 -19.52
CA ALA A 108 1.36 11.54 -20.32
C ALA A 108 0.09 11.25 -19.52
N PRO A 109 -1.10 11.58 -20.04
CA PRO A 109 -2.34 11.26 -19.34
C PRO A 109 -2.50 9.74 -19.23
N PRO A 110 -3.19 9.28 -18.17
CA PRO A 110 -3.54 7.87 -18.05
C PRO A 110 -4.40 7.42 -19.23
N VAL A 111 -4.29 6.14 -19.59
CA VAL A 111 -5.03 5.57 -20.72
C VAL A 111 -6.53 5.54 -20.40
N THR A 112 -7.31 6.14 -21.29
CA THR A 112 -8.78 6.18 -21.22
C THR A 112 -9.39 4.85 -21.66
N ARG A 113 -10.63 4.59 -21.24
CA ARG A 113 -11.39 3.41 -21.68
C ARG A 113 -11.56 3.35 -23.20
N ALA A 114 -11.80 4.48 -23.86
CA ALA A 114 -11.97 4.55 -25.31
C ALA A 114 -10.68 4.15 -26.05
N GLN A 115 -9.53 4.70 -25.65
CA GLN A 115 -8.23 4.34 -26.22
C GLN A 115 -7.93 2.85 -26.04
N LEU A 116 -8.26 2.28 -24.87
CA LEU A 116 -8.08 0.86 -24.59
C LEU A 116 -8.96 -0.02 -25.50
N VAL A 117 -10.23 0.32 -25.66
CA VAL A 117 -11.15 -0.41 -26.57
C VAL A 117 -10.64 -0.37 -28.01
N ASP A 118 -10.26 0.82 -28.49
CA ASP A 118 -9.74 1.01 -29.85
C ASP A 118 -8.46 0.20 -30.09
N TYR A 119 -7.53 0.24 -29.12
CA TYR A 119 -6.27 -0.48 -29.21
C TYR A 119 -6.48 -2.00 -29.20
N VAL A 120 -7.29 -2.52 -28.27
CA VAL A 120 -7.59 -3.96 -28.19
C VAL A 120 -8.34 -4.42 -29.44
N GLY A 121 -9.28 -3.62 -29.96
CA GLY A 121 -9.98 -3.90 -31.21
C GLY A 121 -9.03 -4.08 -32.41
N GLY A 122 -7.96 -3.27 -32.48
CA GLY A 122 -6.92 -3.38 -33.50
C GLY A 122 -6.00 -4.60 -33.36
N LEU A 123 -5.95 -5.24 -32.18
CA LEU A 123 -5.13 -6.44 -31.93
C LEU A 123 -5.86 -7.75 -32.27
N ILE A 124 -7.19 -7.76 -32.17
CA ILE A 124 -8.01 -8.95 -32.45
C ILE A 124 -7.94 -9.28 -33.94
N THR A 125 -7.46 -10.47 -34.28
CA THR A 125 -7.34 -10.92 -35.69
C THR A 125 -8.14 -12.17 -36.02
N ASP A 126 -8.54 -12.95 -35.01
CA ASP A 126 -9.16 -14.25 -35.20
C ASP A 126 -10.50 -14.33 -34.44
N VAL A 127 -11.54 -13.63 -34.91
CA VAL A 127 -12.83 -13.45 -34.21
C VAL A 127 -13.46 -14.77 -33.71
N GLY A 128 -13.19 -15.89 -34.39
CA GLY A 128 -13.71 -17.22 -34.02
C GLY A 128 -12.98 -17.93 -32.87
N ALA A 129 -11.88 -17.38 -32.34
CA ALA A 129 -11.13 -17.95 -31.23
C ALA A 129 -11.24 -17.06 -29.96
N PRO A 130 -11.21 -17.65 -28.76
CA PRO A 130 -11.10 -16.89 -27.51
C PRO A 130 -9.73 -16.21 -27.43
N HIS A 131 -9.76 -14.93 -27.05
CA HIS A 131 -8.58 -14.10 -26.85
C HIS A 131 -8.33 -13.88 -25.36
N LEU A 132 -7.08 -14.02 -24.95
CA LEU A 132 -6.59 -13.57 -23.66
C LEU A 132 -5.60 -12.43 -23.92
N VAL A 133 -5.95 -11.21 -23.51
CA VAL A 133 -5.22 -9.99 -23.87
C VAL A 133 -4.72 -9.32 -22.60
N GLY A 134 -3.41 -9.18 -22.44
CA GLY A 134 -2.78 -8.38 -21.40
C GLY A 134 -2.26 -7.06 -21.95
N ILE A 135 -2.78 -5.94 -21.45
CA ILE A 135 -2.37 -4.61 -21.88
C ILE A 135 -1.60 -3.91 -20.76
N CYS A 136 -0.38 -3.50 -21.06
CA CYS A 136 0.42 -2.65 -20.19
C CYS A 136 0.27 -1.18 -20.59
N ALA A 137 -0.08 -0.31 -19.63
CA ALA A 137 -0.10 1.15 -19.83
C ALA A 137 1.01 1.81 -18.99
N PRO A 138 2.11 2.31 -19.61
CA PRO A 138 3.21 2.90 -18.85
C PRO A 138 2.86 4.18 -18.08
N ALA A 139 1.85 4.92 -18.55
CA ALA A 139 1.32 6.11 -17.88
C ALA A 139 0.15 5.79 -16.93
N GLY A 140 -0.15 4.49 -16.74
CA GLY A 140 -1.30 4.03 -15.98
C GLY A 140 -2.62 4.07 -16.75
N PHE A 141 -3.68 3.68 -16.05
CA PHE A 141 -5.05 3.71 -16.57
C PHE A 141 -5.91 4.67 -15.76
N GLU A 142 -6.92 5.25 -16.40
CA GLU A 142 -7.93 6.02 -15.68
C GLU A 142 -8.66 5.11 -14.69
N LYS A 143 -9.15 5.71 -13.59
CA LYS A 143 -9.89 4.98 -12.56
C LYS A 143 -11.10 4.23 -13.13
N ASP A 144 -11.81 4.80 -14.11
CA ASP A 144 -12.95 4.14 -14.77
C ASP A 144 -12.56 2.84 -15.49
N VAL A 145 -11.31 2.71 -15.96
CA VAL A 145 -10.84 1.47 -16.60
C VAL A 145 -10.68 0.34 -15.58
N TRP A 146 -10.27 0.67 -14.36
CA TRP A 146 -10.15 -0.30 -13.26
C TRP A 146 -11.54 -0.66 -12.70
N ASP A 147 -12.39 0.34 -12.51
CA ASP A 147 -13.72 0.16 -11.93
C ASP A 147 -14.68 -0.53 -12.92
N ASN A 148 -14.57 -0.21 -14.22
CA ASN A 148 -15.45 -0.70 -15.29
C ASN A 148 -14.64 -1.12 -16.54
N PRO A 149 -13.83 -2.19 -16.44
CA PRO A 149 -13.02 -2.68 -17.55
C PRO A 149 -13.90 -3.01 -18.77
N PRO A 150 -13.44 -2.73 -20.00
CA PRO A 150 -14.26 -2.93 -21.18
C PRO A 150 -14.53 -4.42 -21.42
N GLU A 151 -15.82 -4.78 -21.45
CA GLU A 151 -16.27 -6.12 -21.83
C GLU A 151 -16.28 -6.29 -23.35
N MET A 152 -15.61 -7.33 -23.83
CA MET A 152 -15.53 -7.68 -25.24
C MET A 152 -15.81 -9.18 -25.36
N GLY A 153 -16.84 -9.56 -26.12
CA GLY A 153 -17.46 -10.88 -25.99
C GLY A 153 -16.52 -12.10 -26.03
N ASN A 154 -15.54 -12.12 -26.93
CA ASN A 154 -14.55 -13.21 -27.07
C ASN A 154 -13.17 -12.87 -26.48
N VAL A 155 -13.05 -11.82 -25.67
CA VAL A 155 -11.79 -11.32 -25.12
C VAL A 155 -11.84 -11.33 -23.60
N LYS A 156 -10.83 -11.91 -22.98
CA LYS A 156 -10.54 -11.78 -21.56
C LYS A 156 -9.37 -10.82 -21.40
N LEU A 157 -9.61 -9.71 -20.72
CA LEU A 157 -8.65 -8.63 -20.56
C LEU A 157 -7.91 -8.74 -19.23
N VAL A 158 -6.60 -8.48 -19.25
CA VAL A 158 -5.74 -8.31 -18.08
C VAL A 158 -5.08 -6.94 -18.22
N LEU A 159 -5.19 -6.12 -17.19
CA LEU A 159 -4.65 -4.77 -17.13
C LEU A 159 -3.35 -4.80 -16.34
N VAL A 160 -2.31 -4.15 -16.87
CA VAL A 160 -0.98 -4.11 -16.29
C VAL A 160 -0.48 -2.67 -16.22
N GLU A 161 -0.03 -2.24 -15.04
CA GLU A 161 0.45 -0.88 -14.80
C GLU A 161 1.73 -0.94 -13.95
N PRO A 162 2.80 -0.22 -14.32
CA PRO A 162 3.98 -0.09 -13.45
C PRO A 162 3.60 0.68 -12.18
N ARG A 163 4.07 0.21 -11.02
CA ARG A 163 3.91 0.91 -9.74
C ARG A 163 5.08 1.86 -9.51
N SER A 164 4.84 2.91 -8.73
CA SER A 164 5.90 3.82 -8.28
C SER A 164 6.98 3.15 -7.43
N ASP A 165 6.68 1.99 -6.81
CA ASP A 165 7.60 1.17 -6.03
C ASP A 165 8.54 0.28 -6.88
N GLY A 166 8.48 0.41 -8.21
CA GLY A 166 9.26 -0.37 -9.16
C GLY A 166 8.71 -1.77 -9.46
N GLY A 167 7.49 -2.07 -9.00
CA GLY A 167 6.75 -3.30 -9.35
C GLY A 167 5.65 -3.11 -10.38
N TRP A 168 4.71 -4.05 -10.39
CA TRP A 168 3.60 -4.06 -11.35
C TRP A 168 2.28 -4.35 -10.65
N ARG A 169 1.25 -3.60 -11.01
CA ARG A 169 -0.15 -3.90 -10.71
C ARG A 169 -0.69 -4.73 -11.86
N VAL A 170 -1.23 -5.91 -11.56
CA VAL A 170 -1.77 -6.85 -12.55
C VAL A 170 -3.15 -7.30 -12.08
N GLU A 171 -4.21 -6.89 -12.77
CA GLU A 171 -5.58 -7.29 -12.44
C GLU A 171 -6.34 -7.74 -13.68
N ALA A 172 -7.30 -8.65 -13.49
CA ALA A 172 -8.18 -9.08 -14.56
C ALA A 172 -9.33 -8.08 -14.72
N GLY A 173 -9.71 -7.81 -15.96
CA GLY A 173 -10.96 -7.11 -16.25
C GLY A 173 -12.19 -7.97 -15.96
N ASP A 174 -12.05 -9.29 -15.88
CA ASP A 174 -13.12 -10.22 -15.48
C ASP A 174 -12.79 -10.82 -14.12
N PRO A 175 -13.64 -10.64 -13.08
CA PRO A 175 -13.40 -11.18 -11.74
C PRO A 175 -13.37 -12.71 -11.70
N ASN A 176 -13.91 -13.40 -12.72
CA ASN A 176 -13.93 -14.85 -12.81
C ASN A 176 -12.74 -15.43 -13.60
N LEU A 177 -11.80 -14.58 -14.05
CA LEU A 177 -10.63 -15.06 -14.77
C LEU A 177 -9.73 -15.87 -13.84
N ASP A 178 -9.32 -17.07 -14.28
CA ASP A 178 -8.39 -17.91 -13.52
C ASP A 178 -7.10 -17.14 -13.21
N ARG A 179 -6.70 -17.10 -11.94
CA ARG A 179 -5.45 -16.47 -11.47
C ARG A 179 -4.21 -16.98 -12.21
N ARG A 180 -4.23 -18.21 -12.71
CA ARG A 180 -3.15 -18.77 -13.53
C ARG A 180 -2.99 -18.04 -14.86
N LEU A 181 -4.10 -17.57 -15.46
CA LEU A 181 -4.10 -16.78 -16.69
C LEU A 181 -3.64 -15.34 -16.43
N ILE A 182 -4.03 -14.76 -15.30
CA ILE A 182 -3.56 -13.43 -14.86
C ILE A 182 -2.03 -13.43 -14.71
N LYS A 183 -1.49 -14.46 -14.05
CA LYS A 183 -0.04 -14.62 -13.83
C LYS A 183 0.76 -14.70 -15.13
N LEU A 184 0.15 -15.02 -16.28
CA LEU A 184 0.85 -15.02 -17.57
C LEU A 184 1.33 -13.63 -17.99
N PHE A 185 0.67 -12.57 -17.51
CA PHE A 185 0.99 -11.18 -17.83
C PHE A 185 1.73 -10.46 -16.71
N ASP A 186 2.17 -11.19 -15.70
CA ASP A 186 3.03 -10.68 -14.65
C ASP A 186 4.48 -10.69 -15.16
N PRO A 187 5.08 -9.51 -15.41
CA PRO A 187 6.43 -9.44 -15.95
C PRO A 187 7.50 -9.73 -14.89
N GLU A 188 7.13 -9.73 -13.60
CA GLU A 188 8.05 -10.05 -12.52
C GLU A 188 8.04 -11.55 -12.20
N ASP A 189 9.23 -12.14 -12.21
CA ASP A 189 9.42 -13.46 -11.63
C ASP A 189 9.45 -13.40 -10.08
N VAL A 190 9.47 -14.58 -9.46
CA VAL A 190 9.48 -14.68 -7.99
C VAL A 190 10.73 -14.02 -7.39
N MET A 191 11.88 -14.10 -8.06
CA MET A 191 13.14 -13.54 -7.56
C MET A 191 13.15 -12.02 -7.63
N ALA A 192 12.60 -11.42 -8.68
CA ALA A 192 12.41 -9.98 -8.81
C ALA A 192 11.50 -9.44 -7.70
N LYS A 193 10.41 -10.15 -7.40
CA LYS A 193 9.50 -9.82 -6.29
C LYS A 193 10.19 -9.89 -4.92
N LEU A 194 10.93 -10.97 -4.67
CA LEU A 194 11.73 -11.09 -3.45
C LEU A 194 12.75 -9.96 -3.36
N GLY A 195 13.44 -9.64 -4.46
CA GLY A 195 14.38 -8.52 -4.54
C GLY A 195 13.72 -7.17 -4.22
N ARG A 196 12.49 -6.95 -4.68
CA ARG A 196 11.70 -5.75 -4.35
C ARG A 196 11.38 -5.67 -2.85
N VAL A 197 10.95 -6.77 -2.25
CA VAL A 197 10.74 -6.86 -0.79
C VAL A 197 12.04 -6.57 -0.02
N LYS A 198 13.18 -7.14 -0.44
CA LYS A 198 14.48 -6.87 0.18
C LYS A 198 14.89 -5.40 0.09
N ARG A 199 14.65 -4.73 -1.05
CA ARG A 199 14.90 -3.30 -1.22
C ARG A 199 14.02 -2.47 -0.28
N GLU A 200 12.75 -2.82 -0.16
CA GLU A 200 11.81 -2.13 0.73
C GLU A 200 12.21 -2.27 2.20
N ILE A 201 12.60 -3.48 2.63
CA ILE A 201 13.12 -3.71 3.99
C ILE A 201 14.37 -2.85 4.26
N LYS A 202 15.26 -2.73 3.27
CA LYS A 202 16.46 -1.89 3.39
C LYS A 202 16.10 -0.40 3.48
N ALA A 203 15.12 0.05 2.69
CA ALA A 203 14.62 1.42 2.74
C ALA A 203 14.00 1.76 4.10
N ARG A 204 13.27 0.81 4.70
CA ARG A 204 12.66 0.92 6.04
C ARG A 204 13.57 0.39 7.17
N SER A 205 14.88 0.36 6.96
CA SER A 205 15.82 -0.17 7.96
C SER A 205 15.88 0.68 9.23
N VAL A 206 15.53 1.97 9.15
CA VAL A 206 15.41 2.87 10.31
C VAL A 206 14.20 2.49 11.17
N ASP A 207 13.07 2.12 10.56
CA ASP A 207 11.85 1.72 11.26
C ASP A 207 12.05 0.42 12.05
N LEU A 208 12.94 -0.47 11.57
CA LEU A 208 13.31 -1.70 12.27
C LEU A 208 14.09 -1.48 13.57
N VAL A 209 14.67 -0.29 13.78
CA VAL A 209 15.42 0.02 15.01
C VAL A 209 14.47 0.19 16.19
N THR A 210 13.39 0.94 15.98
CA THR A 210 12.44 1.30 17.03
C THR A 210 11.19 0.43 17.01
N GLY A 211 10.87 -0.20 15.87
CA GLY A 211 9.64 -0.94 15.66
C GLY A 211 9.86 -2.28 14.97
N SER A 212 8.89 -2.64 14.13
CA SER A 212 8.83 -3.89 13.40
C SER A 212 8.12 -3.70 12.06
N LEU A 213 8.35 -4.61 11.12
CA LEU A 213 7.67 -4.63 9.83
C LEU A 213 6.73 -5.83 9.78
N SER A 214 5.44 -5.56 9.55
CA SER A 214 4.44 -6.61 9.33
C SER A 214 4.44 -7.06 7.87
N ALA A 215 4.45 -8.37 7.64
CA ALA A 215 4.38 -8.94 6.30
C ALA A 215 3.05 -8.61 5.60
N GLU A 216 1.95 -8.45 6.35
CA GLU A 216 0.63 -8.09 5.80
C GLU A 216 0.62 -6.65 5.28
N SER A 217 1.10 -5.71 6.09
CA SER A 217 1.22 -4.30 5.71
C SER A 217 2.14 -4.14 4.50
N MET A 218 3.32 -4.76 4.53
CA MET A 218 4.25 -4.69 3.40
C MET A 218 3.71 -5.39 2.14
N ALA A 219 2.97 -6.50 2.29
CA ALA A 219 2.29 -7.15 1.18
C ALA A 219 1.23 -6.25 0.53
N LYS A 220 0.43 -5.55 1.34
CA LYS A 220 -0.55 -4.57 0.86
C LYS A 220 0.13 -3.41 0.13
N ASP A 221 1.17 -2.83 0.72
CA ASP A 221 1.92 -1.71 0.17
C ASP A 221 2.59 -2.06 -1.17
N LEU A 222 3.16 -3.26 -1.30
CA LEU A 222 3.85 -3.71 -2.51
C LEU A 222 2.94 -4.40 -3.53
N GLY A 223 1.68 -4.68 -3.18
CA GLY A 223 0.77 -5.49 -3.99
C GLY A 223 1.24 -6.93 -4.18
N LEU A 224 1.84 -7.54 -3.15
CA LEU A 224 2.43 -8.88 -3.19
C LEU A 224 1.67 -9.88 -2.30
N PRO A 225 1.76 -11.19 -2.57
CA PRO A 225 1.19 -12.20 -1.67
C PRO A 225 1.93 -12.25 -0.31
N VAL A 226 1.19 -12.26 0.80
CA VAL A 226 1.74 -12.37 2.17
C VAL A 226 2.73 -13.52 2.35
N PRO A 227 2.50 -14.74 1.80
CA PRO A 227 3.47 -15.83 1.92
C PRO A 227 4.81 -15.55 1.24
N LEU A 228 4.83 -14.77 0.16
CA LEU A 228 6.05 -14.38 -0.54
C LEU A 228 6.85 -13.37 0.29
N VAL A 229 6.18 -12.37 0.86
CA VAL A 229 6.80 -11.39 1.76
C VAL A 229 7.34 -12.06 3.02
N SER A 230 6.58 -13.00 3.60
CA SER A 230 7.03 -13.77 4.76
C SER A 230 8.29 -14.59 4.47
N ASN A 231 8.36 -15.22 3.29
CA ASN A 231 9.56 -15.93 2.85
C ASN A 231 10.74 -14.96 2.66
N ALA A 232 10.50 -13.78 2.08
CA ALA A 232 11.53 -12.76 1.97
C ALA A 232 12.06 -12.30 3.34
N PHE A 233 11.19 -12.16 4.34
CA PHE A 233 11.58 -11.83 5.71
C PHE A 233 12.51 -12.90 6.29
N GLU A 234 12.16 -14.18 6.12
CA GLU A 234 13.00 -15.30 6.57
C GLU A 234 14.37 -15.32 5.88
N GLN A 235 14.43 -15.06 4.57
CA GLN A 235 15.69 -14.97 3.84
C GLN A 235 16.56 -13.82 4.34
N VAL A 236 15.97 -12.66 4.58
CA VAL A 236 16.70 -11.48 5.08
C VAL A 236 17.20 -11.69 6.51
N ALA A 237 16.39 -12.30 7.36
CA ALA A 237 16.80 -12.68 8.72
C ALA A 237 17.93 -13.73 8.72
N ALA A 238 17.91 -14.67 7.78
CA ALA A 238 19.01 -15.62 7.61
C ALA A 238 20.31 -14.95 7.12
N GLU A 239 20.21 -13.88 6.32
CA GLU A 239 21.36 -13.12 5.80
C GLU A 239 21.90 -12.09 6.82
N THR A 240 21.07 -11.61 7.74
CA THR A 240 21.40 -10.53 8.68
C THR A 240 21.21 -10.99 10.13
N PRO A 241 22.28 -11.27 10.90
CA PRO A 241 22.20 -11.82 12.26
C PRO A 241 21.41 -10.99 13.28
N GLU A 242 21.21 -9.71 13.01
CA GLU A 242 20.44 -8.80 13.87
C GLU A 242 18.94 -8.83 13.58
N LEU A 243 18.50 -9.46 12.49
CA LEU A 243 17.10 -9.48 12.08
C LEU A 243 16.46 -10.81 12.42
N HIS A 244 15.28 -10.75 13.02
CA HIS A 244 14.52 -11.92 13.44
C HIS A 244 13.10 -11.86 12.89
N VAL A 245 12.52 -13.03 12.63
CA VAL A 245 11.13 -13.18 12.18
C VAL A 245 10.34 -13.87 13.27
N SER A 246 9.28 -13.22 13.74
CA SER A 246 8.28 -13.84 14.61
C SER A 246 7.03 -14.19 13.81
N LYS A 247 6.47 -15.38 14.04
CA LYS A 247 5.22 -15.86 13.43
C LYS A 247 4.13 -15.99 14.49
N LYS A 248 3.73 -14.87 15.09
CA LYS A 248 2.63 -14.86 16.06
C LYS A 248 1.29 -14.71 15.34
N SER A 249 0.31 -15.53 15.72
CA SER A 249 -1.06 -15.49 15.17
C SER A 249 -1.14 -15.62 13.65
N GLY A 250 -0.21 -16.34 13.03
CA GLY A 250 -0.16 -16.53 11.57
C GLY A 250 0.41 -15.35 10.79
N VAL A 251 0.85 -14.28 11.46
CA VAL A 251 1.41 -13.08 10.82
C VAL A 251 2.91 -13.01 11.05
N ALA A 252 3.67 -12.99 9.95
CA ALA A 252 5.12 -12.83 10.01
C ALA A 252 5.48 -11.36 10.27
N THR A 253 6.27 -11.13 11.31
CA THR A 253 6.76 -9.80 11.70
C THR A 253 8.28 -9.83 11.75
N LEU A 254 8.93 -8.95 10.99
CA LEU A 254 10.38 -8.75 10.98
C LEU A 254 10.75 -7.67 12.00
N PHE A 255 11.73 -7.91 12.85
CA PHE A 255 12.21 -6.95 13.84
C PHE A 255 13.71 -7.08 14.06
N ARG A 256 14.34 -6.05 14.60
CA ARG A 256 15.76 -6.07 14.98
C ARG A 256 15.92 -6.54 16.44
N GLY A 257 16.86 -7.45 16.65
CA GLY A 257 17.32 -7.96 17.94
C GLY A 257 18.85 -7.96 18.04
N VAL A 258 19.37 -8.43 19.17
CA VAL A 258 20.80 -8.62 19.41
C VAL A 258 21.21 -9.99 18.84
N PRO A 259 22.33 -10.08 18.10
CA PRO A 259 22.79 -11.34 17.53
C PRO A 259 23.06 -12.37 18.62
N SER A 260 22.20 -13.39 18.71
CA SER A 260 22.38 -14.54 19.62
C SER A 260 22.88 -15.74 18.84
N ALA A 261 23.93 -16.40 19.34
CA ALA A 261 24.33 -17.69 18.83
C ALA A 261 23.21 -18.71 19.10
N SER A 262 22.55 -19.16 18.04
CA SER A 262 21.53 -20.23 18.01
C SER A 262 20.31 -20.05 18.91
N TYR A 263 19.25 -19.42 18.37
CA TYR A 263 17.88 -19.78 18.73
C TYR A 263 17.56 -21.14 18.09
N GLU A 264 17.85 -22.23 18.78
CA GLU A 264 17.02 -23.42 18.57
C GLU A 264 15.64 -23.07 19.16
N GLU A 265 14.61 -23.03 18.32
CA GLU A 265 13.23 -22.79 18.76
C GLU A 265 12.85 -23.89 19.77
N ASP A 266 13.00 -23.61 21.07
CA ASP A 266 12.38 -24.38 22.14
C ASP A 266 10.86 -24.15 22.09
N LYS A 267 10.24 -24.75 21.08
CA LYS A 267 8.81 -24.84 20.84
C LYS A 267 8.18 -25.64 21.97
N SER A 268 7.81 -24.97 23.06
CA SER A 268 6.72 -25.31 23.99
C SER A 268 6.97 -24.95 25.47
N MET A 269 7.69 -23.87 25.79
CA MET A 269 7.66 -23.39 27.17
C MET A 269 6.34 -22.66 27.45
N SER A 270 5.70 -23.01 28.57
CA SER A 270 4.57 -22.25 29.12
C SER A 270 4.98 -20.80 29.38
N ILE A 271 4.06 -19.84 29.19
CA ILE A 271 4.30 -18.41 29.47
C ILE A 271 4.88 -18.21 30.87
N THR A 272 4.43 -18.98 31.87
CA THR A 272 4.93 -18.91 33.24
C THR A 272 6.37 -19.37 33.38
N ASP A 273 6.77 -20.41 32.65
CA ASP A 273 8.15 -20.94 32.69
C ASP A 273 9.09 -20.07 31.87
N TRP A 274 8.58 -19.42 30.81
CA TRP A 274 9.28 -18.40 30.05
C TRP A 274 9.57 -17.16 30.92
N ILE A 275 8.59 -16.61 31.65
CA ILE A 275 8.83 -15.50 32.60
C ILE A 275 9.87 -15.92 33.63
N ARG A 276 9.71 -17.11 34.24
CA ARG A 276 10.66 -17.60 35.24
C ARG A 276 12.07 -17.79 34.65
N SER A 277 12.19 -18.28 33.42
CA SER A 277 13.48 -18.43 32.75
C SER A 277 14.17 -17.08 32.49
N LEU A 278 13.41 -16.03 32.16
CA LEU A 278 13.95 -14.68 31.94
C LEU A 278 14.55 -14.07 33.21
N PHE A 279 14.12 -14.48 34.40
CA PHE A 279 14.64 -13.95 35.67
C PHE A 279 15.60 -14.90 36.40
N SER A 280 15.56 -16.20 36.12
CA SER A 280 16.32 -17.21 36.87
C SER A 280 17.79 -17.39 36.48
N LYS A 281 18.20 -16.95 35.28
CA LYS A 281 19.59 -17.09 34.81
C LYS A 281 20.28 -15.75 34.65
N GLU A 282 21.28 -15.53 35.50
CA GLU A 282 22.27 -14.47 35.38
C GLU A 282 23.17 -14.76 34.16
N GLY A 283 23.40 -13.75 33.31
CA GLY A 283 24.21 -13.88 32.09
C GLY A 283 23.43 -14.14 30.79
N ASP A 284 22.10 -14.21 30.82
CA ASP A 284 21.28 -14.38 29.60
C ASP A 284 20.61 -13.08 29.12
N GLU A 285 21.37 -11.98 29.08
CA GLU A 285 20.86 -10.66 28.69
C GLU A 285 20.44 -10.62 27.22
N THR A 286 21.20 -11.28 26.35
CA THR A 286 20.91 -11.34 24.90
C THR A 286 19.54 -11.95 24.62
N ASN A 287 19.21 -13.10 25.25
CA ASN A 287 17.89 -13.71 25.05
C ASN A 287 16.78 -12.82 25.62
N LYS A 288 17.00 -12.16 26.77
CA LYS A 288 16.03 -11.20 27.33
C LYS A 288 15.77 -10.05 26.38
N ILE A 289 16.81 -9.46 25.80
CA ILE A 289 16.69 -8.35 24.84
C ILE A 289 15.86 -8.80 23.62
N ASN A 290 16.19 -9.94 23.03
CA ASN A 290 15.48 -10.46 21.87
C ASN A 290 14.01 -10.78 22.15
N VAL A 291 13.74 -11.34 23.32
CA VAL A 291 12.38 -11.63 23.77
C VAL A 291 11.57 -10.35 23.99
N LEU A 292 12.17 -9.34 24.64
CA LEU A 292 11.55 -8.03 24.82
C LEU A 292 11.36 -7.30 23.48
N ALA A 293 12.32 -7.40 22.56
CA ALA A 293 12.23 -6.84 21.22
C ALA A 293 11.09 -7.48 20.42
N GLU A 294 10.93 -8.80 20.53
CA GLU A 294 9.79 -9.52 19.92
C GLU A 294 8.45 -9.06 20.53
N ARG A 295 8.38 -8.90 21.85
CA ARG A 295 7.16 -8.40 22.52
C ARG A 295 6.85 -6.97 22.11
N ARG A 296 7.86 -6.09 22.05
CA ARG A 296 7.73 -4.71 21.55
C ARG A 296 7.21 -4.68 20.13
N ALA A 297 7.78 -5.52 19.25
CA ALA A 297 7.35 -5.66 17.87
C ALA A 297 5.87 -6.09 17.75
N ALA A 298 5.43 -7.02 18.59
CA ALA A 298 4.04 -7.46 18.64
C ALA A 298 3.08 -6.35 19.12
N LEU A 299 3.46 -5.62 20.18
CA LEU A 299 2.67 -4.49 20.68
C LEU A 299 2.59 -3.34 19.68
N SER A 300 3.69 -3.03 18.97
CA SER A 300 3.71 -2.02 17.91
C SER A 300 2.75 -2.41 16.79
N SER A 301 2.83 -3.64 16.30
CA SER A 301 1.92 -4.15 15.25
C SER A 301 0.44 -4.09 15.69
N GLN A 302 0.14 -4.43 16.94
CA GLN A 302 -1.21 -4.31 17.48
C GLN A 302 -1.68 -2.85 17.54
N ARG A 303 -0.83 -1.92 17.98
CA ARG A 303 -1.13 -0.48 18.01
C ARG A 303 -1.38 0.06 16.60
N ASP A 304 -0.56 -0.33 15.63
CA ASP A 304 -0.67 0.15 14.25
C ASP A 304 -1.99 -0.34 13.62
N ARG A 305 -2.41 -1.58 13.89
CA ARG A 305 -3.75 -2.07 13.53
C ARG A 305 -4.88 -1.26 14.16
N MET A 306 -4.75 -0.89 15.44
CA MET A 306 -5.76 -0.05 16.10
C MET A 306 -5.88 1.32 15.43
N TYR A 307 -4.78 1.91 14.96
CA TYR A 307 -4.82 3.16 14.20
C TYR A 307 -5.46 2.99 12.82
N ASP A 308 -5.21 1.87 12.13
CA ASP A 308 -5.90 1.55 10.88
C ASP A 308 -7.42 1.43 11.10
N ASP A 309 -7.83 0.71 12.15
CA ASP A 309 -9.25 0.55 12.51
C ASP A 309 -9.91 1.88 12.87
N ILE A 310 -9.21 2.77 13.61
CA ILE A 310 -9.67 4.14 13.88
C ILE A 310 -9.88 4.91 12.58
N ALA A 311 -8.92 4.87 11.64
CA ALA A 311 -9.04 5.58 10.37
C ALA A 311 -10.20 5.06 9.50
N GLU A 312 -10.53 3.77 9.56
CA GLU A 312 -11.71 3.21 8.89
C GLU A 312 -13.02 3.68 9.53
N LEU A 313 -13.07 3.73 10.87
CA LEU A 313 -14.21 4.25 11.62
C LEU A 313 -14.43 5.75 11.36
N GLU A 314 -13.37 6.56 11.30
CA GLU A 314 -13.45 7.99 10.97
C GLU A 314 -14.01 8.23 9.55
N LYS A 315 -13.58 7.44 8.56
CA LYS A 315 -14.13 7.51 7.20
C LYS A 315 -15.62 7.16 7.17
N LYS A 316 -16.02 6.15 7.94
CA LYS A 316 -17.42 5.73 8.06
C LYS A 316 -18.25 6.81 8.78
N GLU A 317 -17.72 7.41 9.83
CA GLU A 317 -18.33 8.55 10.52
C GLU A 317 -18.57 9.69 9.55
N ALA A 318 -17.54 10.12 8.81
CA ALA A 318 -17.64 11.21 7.84
C ALA A 318 -18.74 10.96 6.80
N LYS A 319 -18.86 9.73 6.30
CA LYS A 319 -19.95 9.33 5.39
C LYS A 319 -21.33 9.42 6.05
N LEU A 320 -21.48 8.94 7.29
CA LEU A 320 -22.76 9.02 8.01
C LEU A 320 -23.15 10.45 8.34
N VAL A 321 -22.16 11.32 8.59
CA VAL A 321 -22.38 12.76 8.78
C VAL A 321 -22.89 13.39 7.48
N GLU A 322 -22.28 13.07 6.33
CA GLU A 322 -22.75 13.53 5.01
C GLU A 322 -24.17 13.03 4.70
N ASP A 323 -24.44 11.74 4.90
CA ASP A 323 -25.77 11.14 4.74
C ASP A 323 -26.81 11.78 5.70
N GLY A 324 -26.38 12.14 6.91
CA GLY A 324 -27.18 12.81 7.93
C GLY A 324 -27.58 14.23 7.52
N LYS A 325 -26.63 14.99 6.98
CA LYS A 325 -26.85 16.33 6.42
C LYS A 325 -27.73 16.30 5.18
N ALA A 326 -27.59 15.29 4.32
CA ALA A 326 -28.43 15.13 3.14
C ALA A 326 -29.87 14.64 3.46
N SER A 327 -30.11 14.12 4.67
CA SER A 327 -31.39 13.50 5.02
C SER A 327 -32.42 14.52 5.50
N SER A 328 -33.53 14.65 4.76
CA SER A 328 -34.67 15.48 5.16
C SER A 328 -35.53 14.88 6.29
N SER A 329 -35.43 13.57 6.53
CA SER A 329 -36.25 12.87 7.52
C SER A 329 -35.64 12.99 8.92
N LYS A 330 -36.40 13.59 9.86
CA LYS A 330 -36.01 13.68 11.28
C LYS A 330 -35.73 12.32 11.92
N VAL A 331 -36.53 11.31 11.59
CA VAL A 331 -36.35 9.94 12.12
C VAL A 331 -35.05 9.33 11.60
N THR A 332 -34.73 9.54 10.32
CA THR A 332 -33.47 9.08 9.73
C THR A 332 -32.27 9.78 10.37
N ARG A 333 -32.36 11.09 10.60
CA ARG A 333 -31.32 11.87 11.32
C ARG A 333 -31.09 11.37 12.73
N ILE A 334 -32.12 11.10 13.52
CA ILE A 334 -31.98 10.53 14.87
C ILE A 334 -31.27 9.17 14.83
N ARG A 335 -31.63 8.30 13.87
CA ARG A 335 -30.96 7.00 13.69
C ARG A 335 -29.48 7.15 13.32
N LEU A 336 -29.17 8.04 12.38
CA LEU A 336 -27.79 8.31 11.96
C LEU A 336 -26.96 8.92 13.10
N ALA A 337 -27.54 9.81 13.91
CA ALA A 337 -26.89 10.38 15.09
C ALA A 337 -26.52 9.29 16.12
N GLY A 338 -27.41 8.34 16.39
CA GLY A 338 -27.08 7.20 17.26
C GLY A 338 -25.97 6.29 16.70
N GLN A 339 -25.90 6.13 15.38
CA GLN A 339 -24.80 5.38 14.75
C GLN A 339 -23.45 6.12 14.86
N ILE A 340 -23.45 7.44 14.67
CA ILE A 340 -22.26 8.28 14.82
C ILE A 340 -21.79 8.28 16.28
N GLU A 341 -22.70 8.41 17.25
CA GLU A 341 -22.36 8.31 18.67
C GLU A 341 -21.65 6.98 18.98
N SER A 342 -22.19 5.85 18.51
CA SER A 342 -21.56 4.54 18.67
C SER A 342 -20.15 4.50 18.08
N ILE A 343 -19.96 5.04 16.87
CA ILE A 343 -18.65 5.06 16.20
C ILE A 343 -17.66 5.95 16.96
N ARG A 344 -18.06 7.15 17.40
CA ARG A 344 -17.21 8.04 18.20
C ARG A 344 -16.77 7.37 19.51
N LYS A 345 -17.64 6.59 20.16
CA LYS A 345 -17.30 5.80 21.35
C LYS A 345 -16.27 4.71 21.02
N ASP A 346 -16.45 3.97 19.94
CA ASP A 346 -15.49 2.94 19.53
C ASP A 346 -14.12 3.55 19.18
N ILE A 347 -14.09 4.69 18.48
CA ILE A 347 -12.86 5.47 18.23
C ILE A 347 -12.19 5.86 19.55
N SER A 348 -12.96 6.35 20.53
CA SER A 348 -12.44 6.71 21.86
C SER A 348 -11.82 5.50 22.59
N ARG A 349 -12.47 4.33 22.55
CA ARG A 349 -11.94 3.08 23.16
C ARG A 349 -10.64 2.63 22.50
N PHE A 350 -10.58 2.66 21.17
CA PHE A 350 -9.36 2.34 20.44
C PHE A 350 -8.23 3.34 20.72
N ASN A 351 -8.54 4.64 20.85
CA ASN A 351 -7.55 5.65 21.24
C ASN A 351 -6.98 5.41 22.64
N THR A 352 -7.82 5.09 23.62
CA THR A 352 -7.37 4.72 24.98
C THR A 352 -6.47 3.48 24.95
N THR A 353 -6.88 2.45 24.21
CA THR A 353 -6.10 1.21 24.06
C THR A 353 -4.76 1.48 23.37
N ALA A 354 -4.74 2.26 22.29
CA ALA A 354 -3.52 2.63 21.57
C ALA A 354 -2.55 3.45 22.45
N SER A 355 -3.09 4.34 23.30
CA SER A 355 -2.31 5.07 24.30
C SER A 355 -1.69 4.14 25.35
N MET A 356 -2.45 3.16 25.84
CA MET A 356 -1.95 2.13 26.75
C MET A 356 -0.82 1.30 26.12
N LEU A 357 -1.02 0.80 24.89
CA LEU A 357 0.01 0.05 24.15
C LEU A 357 1.28 0.89 23.95
N SER A 358 1.13 2.19 23.66
CA SER A 358 2.26 3.11 23.52
C SER A 358 3.07 3.26 24.81
N LYS A 359 2.40 3.34 25.97
CA LYS A 359 3.09 3.34 27.27
C LYS A 359 3.85 2.03 27.51
N GLN A 360 3.23 0.87 27.24
CA GLN A 360 3.90 -0.43 27.37
C GLN A 360 5.13 -0.56 26.46
N ILE A 361 5.04 -0.08 25.22
CA ILE A 361 6.16 -0.04 24.27
C ILE A 361 7.31 0.80 24.82
N ASN A 362 7.03 1.97 25.39
CA ASN A 362 8.04 2.85 25.97
C ASN A 362 8.75 2.18 27.15
N ILE A 363 8.00 1.55 28.06
CA ILE A 363 8.55 0.82 29.21
C ILE A 363 9.48 -0.31 28.73
N ILE A 364 9.02 -1.15 27.79
CA ILE A 364 9.83 -2.23 27.23
C ILE A 364 11.10 -1.68 26.54
N SER A 365 10.99 -0.56 25.83
CA SER A 365 12.13 0.06 25.17
C SER A 365 13.18 0.55 26.18
N THR A 366 12.75 1.12 27.31
CA THR A 366 13.66 1.46 28.42
C THR A 366 14.34 0.22 29.00
N HIS A 367 13.61 -0.89 29.18
CA HIS A 367 14.22 -2.14 29.66
C HIS A 367 15.24 -2.73 28.68
N ILE A 368 14.93 -2.74 27.38
CA ILE A 368 15.88 -3.17 26.34
C ILE A 368 17.15 -2.32 26.43
N HIS A 369 17.01 -1.00 26.49
CA HIS A 369 18.15 -0.10 26.58
C HIS A 369 19.01 -0.33 27.82
N ASN A 370 18.38 -0.55 28.99
CA ASN A 370 19.12 -0.85 30.23
C ASN A 370 19.86 -2.18 30.15
N LEU A 371 19.27 -3.21 29.52
CA LEU A 371 19.94 -4.49 29.29
C LEU A 371 21.11 -4.35 28.31
N GLU A 372 20.96 -3.56 27.25
CA GLU A 372 22.07 -3.24 26.32
C GLU A 372 23.22 -2.50 27.03
N LEU A 373 22.89 -1.55 27.93
CA LEU A 373 23.89 -0.86 28.74
C LEU A 373 24.64 -1.83 29.67
N SER A 374 23.91 -2.76 30.31
CA SER A 374 24.51 -3.82 31.13
C SER A 374 25.49 -4.68 30.31
N GLN A 375 25.07 -5.10 29.11
CA GLN A 375 25.87 -5.93 28.22
C GLN A 375 27.17 -5.25 27.78
N THR A 376 27.16 -3.93 27.58
CA THR A 376 28.36 -3.16 27.17
C THR A 376 29.35 -2.91 28.31
N GLY A 377 29.04 -3.34 29.55
CA GLY A 377 29.93 -3.18 30.70
C GLY A 377 30.13 -1.74 31.13
N SER A 378 29.29 -0.82 30.64
CA SER A 378 29.26 0.55 31.12
C SER A 378 28.65 0.53 32.52
N LEU A 379 29.50 0.53 33.55
CA LEU A 379 29.16 0.65 34.98
C LEU A 379 28.55 2.03 35.32
N ALA A 380 27.67 2.56 34.47
CA ALA A 380 26.64 3.45 34.98
C ALA A 380 25.86 2.64 36.00
N GLN A 381 25.59 3.20 37.18
CA GLN A 381 24.75 2.56 38.20
C GLN A 381 23.43 2.14 37.55
N LEU A 382 23.35 0.86 37.20
CA LEU A 382 22.13 0.27 36.69
C LEU A 382 21.11 0.36 37.83
N PRO A 383 19.84 0.69 37.52
CA PRO A 383 18.78 0.58 38.49
C PRO A 383 18.83 -0.80 39.15
N SER A 384 18.66 -0.85 40.46
CA SER A 384 18.68 -2.13 41.15
C SER A 384 17.54 -3.03 40.64
N SER A 385 17.66 -4.35 40.77
CA SER A 385 16.57 -5.27 40.44
C SER A 385 15.27 -4.91 41.14
N ASP A 386 15.37 -4.32 42.34
CA ASP A 386 14.26 -3.88 43.16
C ASP A 386 13.57 -2.65 42.54
N GLU A 387 14.33 -1.68 42.02
CA GLU A 387 13.78 -0.51 41.31
C GLU A 387 13.10 -0.90 39.99
N LEU A 388 13.65 -1.87 39.26
CA LEU A 388 13.00 -2.40 38.05
C LEU A 388 11.72 -3.16 38.37
N ALA A 389 11.70 -3.92 39.47
CA ALA A 389 10.50 -4.61 39.93
C ALA A 389 9.44 -3.63 40.41
N GLU A 390 9.82 -2.58 41.13
CA GLU A 390 8.91 -1.52 41.58
C GLU A 390 8.31 -0.75 40.39
N ALA A 391 9.11 -0.42 39.39
CA ALA A 391 8.62 0.21 38.16
C ALA A 391 7.65 -0.70 37.39
N ALA A 392 7.89 -2.01 37.35
CA ALA A 392 7.00 -2.98 36.72
C ALA A 392 5.67 -3.11 37.48
N VAL A 393 5.71 -3.18 38.81
CA VAL A 393 4.50 -3.21 39.66
C VAL A 393 3.71 -1.91 39.52
N SER A 394 4.38 -0.76 39.55
CA SER A 394 3.72 0.53 39.36
C SER A 394 3.06 0.64 37.97
N ALA A 395 3.71 0.10 36.93
CA ALA A 395 3.11 0.04 35.60
C ALA A 395 1.88 -0.90 35.58
N GLU A 396 1.94 -2.05 36.25
CA GLU A 396 0.81 -2.98 36.37
C GLU A 396 -0.37 -2.35 37.12
N GLU A 397 -0.12 -1.67 38.25
CA GLU A 397 -1.15 -0.93 38.99
C GLU A 397 -1.79 0.18 38.14
N MET A 398 -1.00 0.91 37.36
CA MET A 398 -1.56 1.91 36.42
C MET A 398 -2.41 1.26 35.32
N LEU A 399 -2.02 0.09 34.82
CA LEU A 399 -2.80 -0.64 33.82
C LEU A 399 -4.11 -1.18 34.41
N GLU A 400 -4.07 -1.69 35.65
CA GLU A 400 -5.24 -2.15 36.37
C GLU A 400 -6.20 -1.00 36.67
N GLN A 401 -5.68 0.17 37.09
CA GLN A 401 -6.49 1.38 37.26
C GLN A 401 -7.14 1.84 35.95
N LEU A 402 -6.41 1.78 34.83
CA LEU A 402 -6.96 2.13 33.51
C LEU A 402 -8.05 1.14 33.08
N ASN A 403 -7.84 -0.16 33.24
CA ASN A 403 -8.87 -1.17 32.95
C ASN A 403 -10.10 -0.99 33.84
N ALA A 404 -9.90 -0.78 35.14
CA ALA A 404 -11.01 -0.51 36.07
C ALA A 404 -11.77 0.76 35.67
N SER A 405 -11.08 1.80 35.19
CA SER A 405 -11.73 3.01 34.70
C SER A 405 -12.54 2.78 33.41
N ASP A 406 -12.07 1.92 32.50
CA ASP A 406 -12.77 1.57 31.26
C ASP A 406 -14.01 0.69 31.54
N ASP A 407 -13.90 -0.26 32.47
CA ASP A 407 -15.02 -1.08 32.93
C ASP A 407 -16.10 -0.25 33.64
N LEU A 408 -15.71 0.76 34.41
CA LEU A 408 -16.67 1.66 35.06
C LEU A 408 -17.39 2.57 34.05
N VAL A 409 -16.67 3.07 33.04
CA VAL A 409 -17.26 3.87 31.96
C VAL A 409 -18.22 3.03 31.12
N SER A 410 -17.84 1.80 30.77
CA SER A 410 -18.73 0.89 30.03
C SER A 410 -19.95 0.44 30.85
N GLY A 411 -19.79 0.23 32.16
CA GLY A 411 -20.87 -0.18 33.07
C GLY A 411 -21.92 0.90 33.35
N PHE A 412 -21.54 2.19 33.40
CA PHE A 412 -22.48 3.29 33.64
C PHE A 412 -23.44 3.53 32.46
N GLU A 413 -23.07 3.16 31.25
CA GLU A 413 -23.85 3.45 30.04
C GLU A 413 -25.02 2.47 29.80
N VAL A 414 -24.89 1.21 30.23
CA VAL A 414 -25.93 0.19 30.01
C VAL A 414 -27.18 0.44 30.87
N GLY A 415 -27.07 1.23 31.96
CA GLY A 415 -28.15 1.48 32.91
C GLY A 415 -29.08 2.67 32.60
N MET A 416 -28.75 3.56 31.66
CA MET A 416 -29.49 4.81 31.41
C MET A 416 -30.18 4.89 30.03
N ALA A 417 -30.09 3.86 29.20
CA ALA A 417 -30.39 3.93 27.78
C ALA A 417 -31.88 3.88 27.38
N GLU A 418 -32.85 3.79 28.30
CA GLU A 418 -34.23 3.43 27.90
C GLU A 418 -35.23 4.57 27.67
N SER A 419 -34.95 5.87 27.92
CA SER A 419 -36.02 6.89 27.72
C SER A 419 -35.65 8.34 27.39
N ALA A 420 -34.38 8.71 27.18
CA ALA A 420 -34.03 10.07 26.76
C ALA A 420 -32.96 10.06 25.66
N LEU A 421 -33.10 10.97 24.68
CA LEU A 421 -32.00 11.33 23.78
C LEU A 421 -30.77 11.64 24.63
N THR A 422 -29.66 10.97 24.35
CA THR A 422 -28.41 11.27 25.05
C THR A 422 -27.93 12.67 24.66
N ASP A 423 -27.25 13.36 25.57
CA ASP A 423 -26.73 14.71 25.30
C ASP A 423 -25.80 14.71 24.06
N ALA A 424 -25.04 13.62 23.86
CA ALA A 424 -24.19 13.42 22.68
C ALA A 424 -25.00 13.29 21.37
N GLN A 425 -26.13 12.58 21.39
CA GLN A 425 -27.02 12.53 20.22
C GLN A 425 -27.65 13.88 19.92
N ALA A 426 -28.00 14.66 20.95
CA ALA A 426 -28.54 16.01 20.77
C ALA A 426 -27.50 16.94 20.12
N GLU A 427 -26.22 16.83 20.51
CA GLU A 427 -25.12 17.57 19.88
C GLU A 427 -24.92 17.20 18.41
N ILE A 428 -24.93 15.89 18.08
CA ILE A 428 -24.82 15.43 16.68
C ILE A 428 -26.03 15.87 15.84
N LEU A 429 -27.24 15.85 16.42
CA LEU A 429 -28.43 16.38 15.75
C LEU A 429 -28.33 17.88 15.49
N ALA A 430 -27.78 18.64 16.45
CA ALA A 430 -27.49 20.05 16.25
C ALA A 430 -26.45 20.28 15.13
N GLU A 431 -25.46 19.39 14.98
CA GLU A 431 -24.49 19.41 13.88
C GLU A 431 -25.17 19.24 12.50
N PHE A 432 -26.18 18.36 12.41
CA PHE A 432 -26.97 18.20 11.19
C PHE A 432 -27.82 19.43 10.89
N GLU A 433 -28.48 20.00 11.90
CA GLU A 433 -29.35 21.19 11.76
C GLU A 433 -28.56 22.46 11.44
N ALA A 434 -27.32 22.59 11.91
CA ALA A 434 -26.44 23.72 11.60
C ALA A 434 -26.11 23.83 10.10
N SER A 435 -26.17 22.72 9.36
CA SER A 435 -25.94 22.69 7.91
C SER A 435 -27.18 23.08 7.10
N ASP A 436 -28.38 22.98 7.70
CA ASP A 436 -29.66 23.37 7.08
C ASP A 436 -29.94 24.87 7.23
N ALA A 437 -29.22 25.58 8.10
CA ALA A 437 -29.34 27.01 8.24
C ALA A 437 -28.90 27.63 6.89
N PRO A 438 -29.83 28.23 6.11
CA PRO A 438 -29.46 28.84 4.84
C PRO A 438 -28.38 29.86 5.15
N GLU A 439 -27.20 29.72 4.55
CA GLU A 439 -26.14 30.72 4.60
C GLU A 439 -26.81 32.05 4.29
N LYS A 440 -27.10 32.80 5.35
CA LYS A 440 -27.91 33.99 5.30
C LYS A 440 -27.03 34.94 4.53
N SER A 441 -27.35 35.08 3.25
CA SER A 441 -26.57 35.81 2.27
C SER A 441 -26.29 37.17 2.87
N ALA A 442 -25.05 37.37 3.33
CA ALA A 442 -24.57 38.64 3.85
C ALA A 442 -24.32 39.59 2.67
N ASP A 443 -25.34 39.73 1.84
CA ASP A 443 -25.41 40.61 0.69
C ASP A 443 -26.48 41.65 1.00
N SER A 444 -26.12 42.62 1.83
CA SER A 444 -26.71 43.97 1.89
C SER A 444 -26.15 44.77 3.07
N ALA A 445 -24.95 45.32 2.88
CA ALA A 445 -24.62 46.67 3.36
C ALA A 445 -23.25 47.08 2.81
N THR A 446 -23.25 47.62 1.60
CA THR A 446 -22.20 48.52 1.13
C THR A 446 -22.43 49.89 1.78
N PRO A 447 -21.52 50.43 2.61
CA PRO A 447 -21.42 51.87 2.77
C PRO A 447 -20.48 52.38 1.67
N GLN A 448 -21.03 53.11 0.70
CA GLN A 448 -20.23 54.04 -0.09
C GLN A 448 -19.60 55.06 0.85
N GLY A 449 -18.27 55.12 0.87
CA GLY A 449 -17.53 56.14 1.63
C GLY A 449 -16.04 56.15 1.30
N GLU A 450 -15.65 57.11 0.46
CA GLU A 450 -14.38 57.85 0.50
C GLU A 450 -13.03 57.12 0.32
N ARG A 451 -12.61 57.11 -0.95
CA ARG A 451 -11.33 57.60 -1.50
C ARG A 451 -10.35 58.32 -0.52
N GLU A 452 -9.22 57.68 -0.23
CA GLU A 452 -7.89 58.26 0.05
C GLU A 452 -6.84 57.14 -0.19
N GLU A 453 -6.11 57.10 -1.30
CA GLU A 453 -4.78 57.70 -1.54
C GLU A 453 -3.67 57.30 -0.52
N ARG A 454 -2.54 56.78 -1.06
CA ARG A 454 -1.25 56.39 -0.41
C ARG A 454 -1.24 54.95 0.15
N GLN A 455 -0.20 54.12 -0.01
CA GLN A 455 1.21 54.34 -0.37
C GLN A 455 1.80 53.01 -0.85
N ALA A 456 2.68 53.09 -1.84
CA ALA A 456 3.52 51.98 -2.28
C ALA A 456 4.50 51.55 -1.17
N ALA A 457 4.69 50.23 -1.02
CA ALA A 457 5.78 49.65 -0.24
C ALA A 457 6.56 48.66 -1.11
N PRO A 458 7.90 48.58 -0.94
CA PRO A 458 8.80 48.15 -2.00
C PRO A 458 9.17 46.67 -1.95
N ASP A 459 9.51 46.23 -3.16
CA ASP A 459 10.31 45.08 -3.55
C ASP A 459 11.47 44.79 -2.59
N ARG A 460 11.50 43.57 -2.04
CA ARG A 460 12.66 43.02 -1.30
C ARG A 460 13.26 41.89 -2.11
N THR A 461 14.12 42.28 -3.05
CA THR A 461 15.13 41.42 -3.66
C THR A 461 16.27 41.22 -2.64
N GLY A 462 16.35 40.02 -2.06
CA GLY A 462 17.47 39.61 -1.20
C GLY A 462 18.47 38.79 -2.00
N GLU A 463 19.52 39.45 -2.51
CA GLU A 463 20.75 38.80 -2.95
C GLU A 463 21.45 38.12 -1.76
N GLN A 464 21.56 36.79 -1.77
CA GLN A 464 22.48 36.06 -0.89
C GLN A 464 23.70 35.61 -1.69
N LYS A 465 24.75 36.41 -1.59
CA LYS A 465 26.08 36.19 -2.14
C LYS A 465 27.01 35.78 -1.00
N SER A 466 27.10 34.49 -0.69
CA SER A 466 28.19 33.96 0.15
C SER A 466 29.24 33.28 -0.72
N LYS A 467 30.28 34.06 -1.04
CA LYS A 467 31.61 33.52 -1.29
C LYS A 467 32.06 32.83 0.01
N ASN A 468 32.51 31.59 -0.06
CA ASN A 468 33.57 31.16 0.84
C ASN A 468 34.67 30.47 0.02
N ALA A 469 35.86 30.99 0.22
CA ALA A 469 37.09 30.62 -0.44
C ALA A 469 37.78 29.49 0.31
N GLN A 470 38.67 28.84 -0.43
CA GLN A 470 39.62 27.81 -0.03
C GLN A 470 40.62 28.29 1.03
N ALA A 471 40.99 27.37 1.91
CA ALA A 471 42.28 27.14 2.57
C ALA A 471 42.05 25.90 3.48
N GLU A 472 42.77 24.79 3.47
CA GLU A 472 44.07 24.33 2.94
C GLU A 472 43.95 22.84 2.58
#